data_AF-A0A2K8YWU5-F1
#
_entry.id   AF-A0A2K8YWU5-F1
#
_cell.length_a   1.000
_cell.length_b   1.000
_cell.length_c   1.000
_cell.angle_alpha   90.00
_cell.angle_beta   90.00
_cell.angle_gamma   90.00
#
_symmetry.space_group_name_H-M   'P 1'
#
loop_
_entity.id
_entity.type
_entity.pdbx_description
1 polymer ?
#
loop_
_entity_poly.entity_id
_entity_poly.type
_entity_poly.pdbx_seq_one_letter_code
_entity_poly.pdbx_strand_id
1 'polypeptide(L)'
;MTPKQTQRLIKKIADIKRALAAEKRTFGGYDDSRGLRYLPTRYYIQLADYKGGLVYTRWFAKTFPDDIVFPDFLFEWAVLLFKAGKFAEAKAKIWQTFCANTYLFDKYFGHPIQPLPIYEWSNLAQAGFTDYFTYSHQQSELLDFSQWLEEFMVSEPFTTRKARYLILHQQLKMEDDLERRDYLRQEADQLENAIKF
;
A
#
# COMPACT_ATOMS: atom_id res chain seq x y z
N MET A 1 0.39 -21.38 -13.12
CA MET A 1 -0.19 -21.92 -11.87
C MET A 1 -0.94 -23.22 -12.18
N THR A 2 -0.84 -24.25 -11.33
CA THR A 2 -1.59 -25.51 -11.51
C THR A 2 -3.03 -25.39 -11.00
N PRO A 3 -4.00 -26.20 -11.50
CA PRO A 3 -5.37 -26.18 -11.01
C PRO A 3 -5.50 -26.34 -9.50
N LYS A 4 -4.65 -27.18 -8.89
CA LYS A 4 -4.61 -27.40 -7.44
C LYS A 4 -4.15 -26.16 -6.67
N GLN A 5 -3.18 -25.41 -7.19
CA GLN A 5 -2.74 -24.15 -6.60
C GLN A 5 -3.84 -23.09 -6.68
N THR A 6 -4.52 -22.98 -7.82
CA THR A 6 -5.68 -22.10 -8.01
C THR A 6 -6.79 -22.39 -7.00
N GLN A 7 -7.20 -23.66 -6.87
CA GLN A 7 -8.20 -24.08 -5.88
C GLN A 7 -7.78 -23.75 -4.45
N ARG A 8 -6.49 -23.92 -4.11
CA ARG A 8 -5.98 -23.57 -2.78
C ARG A 8 -6.10 -22.08 -2.49
N LEU A 9 -5.79 -21.21 -3.46
CA LEU A 9 -5.93 -19.75 -3.28
C LEU A 9 -7.39 -19.33 -3.15
N ILE A 10 -8.28 -19.87 -3.99
CA ILE A 10 -9.73 -19.63 -3.89
C ILE A 10 -10.24 -20.03 -2.52
N LYS A 11 -9.83 -21.22 -2.03
CA LYS A 11 -10.19 -21.69 -0.70
C LYS A 11 -9.69 -20.76 0.40
N LYS A 12 -8.44 -20.29 0.34
CA LYS A 12 -7.89 -19.33 1.31
C LYS A 12 -8.72 -18.04 1.38
N ILE A 13 -9.08 -17.47 0.23
CA ILE A 13 -9.93 -16.27 0.16
C ILE A 13 -11.29 -16.54 0.82
N ALA A 14 -11.93 -17.67 0.49
CA ALA A 14 -13.23 -18.04 1.05
C ALA A 14 -13.18 -18.25 2.57
N ASP A 15 -12.14 -18.93 3.07
CA ASP A 15 -11.95 -19.19 4.49
C ASP A 15 -11.69 -17.90 5.27
N ILE A 16 -10.88 -16.97 4.74
CA ILE A 16 -10.67 -15.64 5.34
C ILE A 16 -11.98 -14.86 5.43
N LYS A 17 -12.74 -14.79 4.32
CA LYS A 17 -14.04 -14.09 4.32
C LYS A 17 -15.02 -14.69 5.32
N ARG A 18 -15.04 -16.03 5.46
CA ARG A 18 -15.89 -16.71 6.43
C ARG A 18 -15.48 -16.39 7.87
N ALA A 19 -14.17 -16.35 8.15
CA ALA A 19 -13.64 -15.99 9.46
C ALA A 19 -14.03 -14.55 9.83
N LEU A 20 -13.76 -13.58 8.95
CA LEU A 20 -14.12 -12.17 9.17
C LEU A 20 -15.64 -11.99 9.38
N ALA A 21 -16.47 -12.68 8.59
CA ALA A 21 -17.91 -12.63 8.76
C ALA A 21 -18.38 -13.26 10.09
N ALA A 22 -17.73 -14.33 10.54
CA ALA A 22 -18.00 -14.97 11.82
C ALA A 22 -17.61 -14.06 13.00
N GLU A 23 -16.45 -13.40 12.93
CA GLU A 23 -16.03 -12.42 13.94
C GLU A 23 -17.02 -11.25 14.04
N LYS A 24 -17.40 -10.67 12.89
CA LYS A 24 -18.38 -9.57 12.86
C LYS A 24 -19.72 -9.97 13.48
N ARG A 25 -20.17 -11.21 13.25
CA ARG A 25 -21.41 -11.74 13.82
C ARG A 25 -21.31 -11.96 15.33
N THR A 26 -20.19 -12.50 15.79
CA THR A 26 -20.01 -12.89 17.20
C THR A 26 -19.69 -11.69 18.09
N PHE A 27 -18.83 -10.78 17.61
CA PHE A 27 -18.25 -9.71 18.43
C PHE A 27 -18.72 -8.31 18.02
N GLY A 28 -19.44 -8.17 16.91
CA GLY A 28 -19.79 -6.85 16.36
C GLY A 28 -18.59 -6.09 15.76
N GLY A 29 -17.39 -6.66 15.82
CA GLY A 29 -16.13 -6.12 15.29
C GLY A 29 -15.28 -7.21 14.64
N TYR A 30 -14.01 -6.92 14.40
CA TYR A 30 -13.05 -7.86 13.81
C TYR A 30 -11.83 -7.98 14.72
N ASP A 31 -11.34 -9.19 14.91
CA ASP A 31 -10.07 -9.41 15.61
C ASP A 31 -8.94 -9.34 14.57
N ASP A 32 -8.13 -8.29 14.66
CA ASP A 32 -7.07 -8.03 13.71
C ASP A 32 -5.70 -8.57 14.13
N SER A 33 -5.62 -9.31 15.25
CA SER A 33 -4.35 -9.87 15.75
C SER A 33 -3.60 -10.72 14.72
N ARG A 34 -4.30 -11.23 13.70
CA ARG A 34 -3.76 -12.09 12.63
C ARG A 34 -3.58 -11.39 11.29
N GLY A 35 -3.99 -10.13 11.15
CA GLY A 35 -3.91 -9.37 9.89
C GLY A 35 -4.70 -10.01 8.73
N LEU A 36 -5.74 -10.80 9.01
CA LEU A 36 -6.44 -11.58 7.99
C LEU A 36 -7.07 -10.71 6.90
N ARG A 37 -7.46 -9.48 7.23
CA ARG A 37 -8.10 -8.54 6.31
C ARG A 37 -7.18 -8.00 5.20
N TYR A 38 -5.87 -8.15 5.34
CA TYR A 38 -4.92 -7.67 4.33
C TYR A 38 -4.53 -8.75 3.32
N LEU A 39 -4.70 -10.04 3.66
CA LEU A 39 -4.21 -11.14 2.84
C LEU A 39 -4.96 -11.37 1.50
N PRO A 40 -6.28 -11.10 1.36
CA PRO A 40 -6.98 -11.50 0.14
C PRO A 40 -6.51 -10.79 -1.14
N THR A 41 -6.07 -9.53 -1.08
CA THR A 41 -5.60 -8.78 -2.26
C THR A 41 -4.46 -9.50 -2.97
N ARG A 42 -3.50 -10.03 -2.22
CA ARG A 42 -2.39 -10.84 -2.74
C ARG A 42 -2.84 -12.08 -3.47
N TYR A 43 -3.86 -12.76 -2.94
CA TYR A 43 -4.38 -13.97 -3.55
C TYR A 43 -5.18 -13.66 -4.82
N TYR A 44 -5.89 -12.52 -4.85
CA TYR A 44 -6.55 -12.04 -6.06
C TYR A 44 -5.54 -11.71 -7.18
N ILE A 45 -4.42 -11.06 -6.86
CA ILE A 45 -3.34 -10.80 -7.82
C ILE A 45 -2.76 -12.11 -8.36
N GLN A 46 -2.42 -13.05 -7.47
CA GLN A 46 -1.88 -14.36 -7.87
C GLN A 46 -2.84 -15.15 -8.78
N LEU A 47 -4.15 -15.01 -8.57
CA LEU A 47 -5.19 -15.62 -9.39
C LEU A 47 -5.48 -14.87 -10.70
N ALA A 48 -4.88 -13.69 -10.89
CA ALA A 48 -5.27 -12.71 -11.92
C ALA A 48 -6.78 -12.35 -11.88
N ASP A 49 -7.44 -12.49 -10.72
CA ASP A 49 -8.82 -12.10 -10.52
C ASP A 49 -8.90 -10.66 -10.00
N TYR A 50 -8.60 -9.72 -10.90
CA TYR A 50 -8.56 -8.29 -10.57
C TYR A 50 -9.94 -7.72 -10.24
N LYS A 51 -10.99 -8.23 -10.90
CA LYS A 51 -12.38 -7.82 -10.62
C LYS A 51 -12.79 -8.24 -9.21
N GLY A 52 -12.52 -9.49 -8.82
CA GLY A 52 -12.77 -9.99 -7.47
C GLY A 52 -11.95 -9.24 -6.42
N GLY A 53 -10.68 -8.93 -6.72
CA GLY A 53 -9.83 -8.09 -5.89
C GLY A 53 -10.41 -6.70 -5.66
N LEU A 54 -10.92 -6.03 -6.70
CA LEU A 54 -11.55 -4.72 -6.53
C LEU A 54 -12.85 -4.74 -5.75
N VAL A 55 -13.64 -5.82 -5.85
CA VAL A 55 -14.81 -5.97 -4.99
C VAL A 55 -14.36 -6.07 -3.52
N TYR A 56 -13.28 -6.80 -3.26
CA TYR A 56 -12.72 -6.91 -1.91
C TYR A 56 -12.21 -5.57 -1.38
N THR A 57 -11.46 -4.80 -2.17
CA THR A 57 -10.92 -3.52 -1.69
C THR A 57 -12.01 -2.48 -1.43
N ARG A 58 -13.13 -2.49 -2.19
CA ARG A 58 -14.30 -1.67 -1.87
C ARG A 58 -14.96 -2.08 -0.55
N TRP A 59 -15.09 -3.39 -0.31
CA TRP A 59 -15.60 -3.89 0.97
C TRP A 59 -14.66 -3.48 2.11
N PHE A 60 -13.35 -3.61 1.92
CA PHE A 60 -12.33 -3.21 2.89
C PHE A 60 -12.48 -1.73 3.24
N ALA A 61 -12.47 -0.83 2.24
CA ALA A 61 -12.59 0.61 2.42
C ALA A 61 -13.85 1.02 3.19
N LYS A 62 -14.97 0.35 2.93
CA LYS A 62 -16.24 0.60 3.62
C LYS A 62 -16.23 0.08 5.07
N THR A 63 -15.53 -1.02 5.30
CA THR A 63 -15.56 -1.73 6.59
C THR A 63 -14.53 -1.18 7.57
N PHE A 64 -13.40 -0.69 7.06
CA PHE A 64 -12.26 -0.19 7.82
C PHE A 64 -11.83 1.20 7.28
N PRO A 65 -12.69 2.23 7.41
CA PRO A 65 -12.42 3.55 6.83
C PRO A 65 -11.22 4.27 7.48
N ASP A 66 -10.94 3.98 8.76
CA ASP A 66 -9.91 4.65 9.56
C ASP A 66 -8.62 3.81 9.72
N ASP A 67 -8.43 2.79 8.87
CA ASP A 67 -7.31 1.85 8.98
C ASP A 67 -6.00 2.42 8.40
N ILE A 68 -4.93 2.37 9.20
CA ILE A 68 -3.55 2.74 8.83
C ILE A 68 -2.82 1.55 8.17
N VAL A 69 -3.41 1.06 7.09
CA VAL A 69 -3.07 -0.15 6.32
C VAL A 69 -1.57 -0.39 6.06
N PHE A 70 -1.19 -1.65 5.83
CA PHE A 70 0.20 -2.02 5.52
C PHE A 70 0.67 -1.52 4.13
N PRO A 71 1.97 -1.16 3.98
CA PRO A 71 2.51 -0.70 2.69
C PRO A 71 2.37 -1.73 1.55
N ASP A 72 2.55 -3.03 1.82
CA ASP A 72 2.39 -4.08 0.81
C ASP A 72 0.93 -4.24 0.37
N PHE A 73 -0.02 -4.11 1.30
CA PHE A 73 -1.45 -4.08 0.97
C PHE A 73 -1.84 -2.90 0.08
N LEU A 74 -1.30 -1.70 0.34
CA LEU A 74 -1.50 -0.53 -0.51
C LEU A 74 -0.94 -0.73 -1.92
N PHE A 75 0.26 -1.32 -2.00
CA PHE A 75 0.88 -1.70 -3.27
C PHE A 75 0.00 -2.69 -4.05
N GLU A 76 -0.46 -3.76 -3.39
CA GLU A 76 -1.36 -4.76 -3.97
C GLU A 76 -2.67 -4.12 -4.46
N TRP A 77 -3.22 -3.17 -3.70
CA TRP A 77 -4.41 -2.42 -4.12
C TRP A 77 -4.13 -1.57 -5.37
N ALA A 78 -2.99 -0.89 -5.44
CA ALA A 78 -2.59 -0.14 -6.64
C ALA A 78 -2.52 -1.04 -7.88
N VAL A 79 -1.93 -2.24 -7.76
CA VAL A 79 -1.89 -3.25 -8.84
C VAL A 79 -3.30 -3.63 -9.28
N LEU A 80 -4.21 -3.92 -8.34
CA LEU A 80 -5.60 -4.28 -8.66
C LEU A 80 -6.35 -3.16 -9.42
N LEU A 81 -6.11 -1.90 -9.05
CA LEU A 81 -6.69 -0.74 -9.74
C LEU A 81 -6.12 -0.57 -11.14
N PHE A 82 -4.79 -0.63 -11.27
CA PHE A 82 -4.11 -0.53 -12.55
C PHE A 82 -4.59 -1.60 -13.53
N LYS A 83 -4.60 -2.87 -13.09
CA LYS A 83 -5.04 -4.01 -13.91
C LYS A 83 -6.52 -3.95 -14.31
N ALA A 84 -7.30 -3.12 -13.64
CA ALA A 84 -8.70 -2.85 -13.98
C ALA A 84 -8.90 -1.56 -14.79
N GLY A 85 -7.83 -0.90 -15.24
CA GLY A 85 -7.87 0.36 -16.02
C GLY A 85 -8.21 1.60 -15.18
N LYS A 86 -8.14 1.51 -13.85
CA LYS A 86 -8.44 2.61 -12.91
C LYS A 86 -7.18 3.41 -12.58
N PHE A 87 -6.57 4.02 -13.59
CA PHE A 87 -5.24 4.61 -13.48
C PHE A 87 -5.17 5.78 -12.49
N ALA A 88 -6.19 6.64 -12.45
CA ALA A 88 -6.23 7.76 -11.51
C ALA A 88 -6.24 7.27 -10.06
N GLU A 89 -7.09 6.29 -9.74
CA GLU A 89 -7.12 5.70 -8.41
C GLU A 89 -5.85 4.90 -8.11
N ALA A 90 -5.23 4.26 -9.11
CA ALA A 90 -3.96 3.57 -8.95
C ALA A 90 -2.84 4.54 -8.58
N LYS A 91 -2.73 5.69 -9.27
CA LYS A 91 -1.76 6.76 -8.92
C LYS A 91 -1.92 7.22 -7.46
N ALA A 92 -3.16 7.44 -7.02
CA ALA A 92 -3.46 7.76 -5.64
C ALA A 92 -2.96 6.69 -4.66
N LYS A 93 -3.16 5.39 -4.97
CA LYS A 93 -2.68 4.30 -4.11
C LYS A 93 -1.17 4.14 -4.13
N ILE A 94 -0.51 4.41 -5.26
CA ILE A 94 0.96 4.48 -5.34
C ILE A 94 1.51 5.58 -4.44
N TRP A 95 0.87 6.76 -4.42
CA TRP A 95 1.24 7.83 -3.49
C TRP A 95 1.10 7.43 -2.03
N GLN A 96 -0.04 6.85 -1.66
CA GLN A 96 -0.24 6.35 -0.30
C GLN A 96 0.79 5.27 0.07
N THR A 97 1.14 4.40 -0.88
CA THR A 97 2.19 3.39 -0.68
C THR A 97 3.55 4.05 -0.40
N PHE A 98 3.90 5.09 -1.15
CA PHE A 98 5.13 5.87 -0.92
C PHE A 98 5.16 6.52 0.46
N CYS A 99 4.06 7.14 0.88
CA CYS A 99 3.93 7.77 2.20
C CYS A 99 3.98 6.74 3.33
N ALA A 100 3.40 5.55 3.12
CA ALA A 100 3.44 4.47 4.11
C ALA A 100 4.84 3.87 4.28
N ASN A 101 5.62 3.77 3.20
CA ASN A 101 7.03 3.37 3.24
C ASN A 101 7.80 3.93 2.03
N THR A 102 8.73 4.85 2.29
CA THR A 102 9.48 5.57 1.25
C THR A 102 10.51 4.71 0.51
N TYR A 103 10.81 3.52 1.02
CA TYR A 103 11.79 2.57 0.48
C TYR A 103 11.17 1.46 -0.37
N LEU A 104 9.84 1.30 -0.33
CA LEU A 104 9.16 0.15 -0.94
C LEU A 104 9.37 0.07 -2.46
N PHE A 105 9.37 1.22 -3.14
CA PHE A 105 9.59 1.26 -4.58
C PHE A 105 11.04 1.02 -4.98
N ASP A 106 12.00 1.52 -4.21
CA ASP A 106 13.41 1.18 -4.43
C ASP A 106 13.60 -0.34 -4.27
N LYS A 107 12.95 -0.97 -3.28
CA LYS A 107 12.95 -2.43 -3.12
C LYS A 107 12.33 -3.14 -4.33
N TYR A 108 11.19 -2.65 -4.80
CA TYR A 108 10.47 -3.23 -5.95
C TYR A 108 11.30 -3.21 -7.24
N PHE A 109 11.96 -2.09 -7.51
CA PHE A 109 12.83 -1.91 -8.68
C PHE A 109 14.25 -2.48 -8.49
N GLY A 110 14.56 -3.00 -7.30
CA GLY A 110 15.88 -3.59 -7.01
C GLY A 110 16.99 -2.54 -6.85
N HIS A 111 16.63 -1.30 -6.53
CA HIS A 111 17.57 -0.25 -6.20
C HIS A 111 18.14 -0.46 -4.78
N PRO A 112 19.36 0.04 -4.49
CA PRO A 112 19.92 0.02 -3.14
C PRO A 112 19.04 0.79 -2.16
N ILE A 113 18.70 0.16 -1.03
CA ILE A 113 17.97 0.82 0.06
C ILE A 113 18.95 1.61 0.92
N GLN A 114 18.76 2.93 0.97
CA GLN A 114 19.59 3.84 1.77
C GLN A 114 18.71 4.53 2.81
N PRO A 115 18.93 4.32 4.12
CA PRO A 115 18.17 4.99 5.17
C PRO A 115 18.18 6.52 4.99
N LEU A 116 17.01 7.13 5.05
CA LEU A 116 16.83 8.56 4.86
C LEU A 116 16.85 9.30 6.21
N PRO A 117 17.41 10.51 6.29
CA PRO A 117 17.37 11.33 7.50
C PRO A 117 16.00 12.00 7.70
N ILE A 118 14.93 11.21 7.67
CA ILE A 118 13.53 11.68 7.80
C ILE A 118 12.85 11.09 9.04
N TYR A 119 11.73 11.68 9.45
CA TYR A 119 10.86 11.16 10.49
C TYR A 119 10.07 9.97 9.95
N GLU A 120 10.24 8.81 10.59
CA GLU A 120 9.57 7.55 10.29
C GLU A 120 8.69 7.20 11.50
N TRP A 121 7.38 7.34 11.34
CA TRP A 121 6.44 7.30 12.46
C TRP A 121 6.17 5.90 13.02
N SER A 122 6.55 4.84 12.30
CA SER A 122 6.40 3.45 12.72
C SER A 122 7.47 2.55 12.10
N ASN A 123 7.57 1.32 12.61
CA ASN A 123 8.38 0.26 12.01
C ASN A 123 7.95 -0.07 10.56
N LEU A 124 6.70 0.20 10.18
CA LEU A 124 6.22 0.01 8.80
C LEU A 124 6.81 1.03 7.84
N ALA A 125 7.13 2.24 8.32
CA ALA A 125 7.76 3.30 7.53
C ALA A 125 9.28 3.14 7.40
N GLN A 126 9.89 2.27 8.21
CA GLN A 126 11.34 2.06 8.22
C GLN A 126 11.81 1.13 7.10
N ALA A 127 13.08 1.25 6.72
CA ALA A 127 13.72 0.42 5.70
C ALA A 127 13.59 -1.09 5.96
N GLY A 128 13.61 -1.52 7.23
CA GLY A 128 13.49 -2.93 7.62
C GLY A 128 12.17 -3.60 7.21
N PHE A 129 11.10 -2.83 6.96
CA PHE A 129 9.87 -3.40 6.41
C PHE A 129 10.09 -4.05 5.03
N THR A 130 11.04 -3.53 4.24
CA THR A 130 11.32 -4.02 2.89
C THR A 130 11.87 -5.46 2.85
N ASP A 131 12.31 -6.01 3.98
CA ASP A 131 12.73 -7.42 4.09
C ASP A 131 11.56 -8.39 3.92
N TYR A 132 10.34 -7.95 4.24
CA TYR A 132 9.12 -8.75 4.12
C TYR A 132 8.40 -8.55 2.79
N PHE A 133 8.82 -7.56 1.99
CA PHE A 133 8.20 -7.24 0.72
C PHE A 133 8.69 -8.19 -0.38
N THR A 134 7.78 -9.00 -0.92
CA THR A 134 8.11 -10.10 -1.84
C THR A 134 7.89 -9.79 -3.31
N TYR A 135 7.41 -8.59 -3.65
CA TYR A 135 7.16 -8.21 -5.04
C TYR A 135 8.41 -7.62 -5.70
N SER A 136 8.55 -7.83 -7.01
CA SER A 136 9.66 -7.32 -7.82
C SER A 136 9.18 -6.96 -9.23
N HIS A 137 9.78 -5.92 -9.80
CA HIS A 137 9.53 -5.49 -11.18
C HIS A 137 9.81 -6.58 -12.23
N GLN A 138 10.59 -7.61 -11.88
CA GLN A 138 10.94 -8.74 -12.74
C GLN A 138 9.82 -9.79 -12.86
N GLN A 139 8.77 -9.68 -12.04
CA GLN A 139 7.63 -10.59 -12.12
C GLN A 139 6.89 -10.40 -13.45
N SER A 140 6.82 -11.46 -14.24
CA SER A 140 6.23 -11.45 -15.59
C SER A 140 4.80 -10.90 -15.63
N GLU A 141 4.01 -11.15 -14.58
CA GLU A 141 2.62 -10.72 -14.44
C GLU A 141 2.47 -9.24 -14.10
N LEU A 142 3.55 -8.57 -13.68
CA LEU A 142 3.57 -7.15 -13.30
C LEU A 142 4.35 -6.27 -14.30
N LEU A 143 4.85 -6.79 -15.42
CA LEU A 143 5.70 -6.00 -16.34
C LEU A 143 5.04 -4.71 -16.83
N ASP A 144 3.78 -4.78 -17.25
CA ASP A 144 2.97 -3.62 -17.67
C ASP A 144 2.77 -2.61 -16.53
N PHE A 145 2.52 -3.10 -15.31
CA PHE A 145 2.40 -2.28 -14.12
C PHE A 145 3.75 -1.63 -13.75
N SER A 146 4.87 -2.36 -13.86
CA SER A 146 6.21 -1.86 -13.59
C SER A 146 6.57 -0.71 -14.52
N GLN A 147 6.34 -0.87 -15.82
CA GLN A 147 6.59 0.17 -16.82
C GLN A 147 5.77 1.43 -16.52
N TRP A 148 4.48 1.27 -16.29
CA TRP A 148 3.61 2.38 -15.92
C TRP A 148 4.01 3.06 -14.61
N LEU A 149 4.42 2.28 -13.60
CA LEU A 149 4.83 2.80 -12.31
C LEU A 149 6.12 3.62 -12.43
N GLU A 150 7.09 3.13 -13.20
CA GLU A 150 8.34 3.84 -13.46
C GLU A 150 8.07 5.19 -14.16
N GLU A 151 7.25 5.18 -15.23
CA GLU A 151 6.82 6.40 -15.94
C GLU A 151 6.11 7.39 -15.01
N PHE A 152 5.22 6.90 -14.14
CA PHE A 152 4.53 7.75 -13.20
C PHE A 152 5.47 8.33 -12.13
N MET A 153 6.42 7.54 -11.62
CA MET A 153 7.34 7.97 -10.58
C MET A 153 8.32 9.05 -11.04
N VAL A 154 8.64 9.11 -12.33
CA VAL A 154 9.49 10.16 -12.91
C VAL A 154 8.69 11.39 -13.38
N SER A 155 7.36 11.33 -13.34
CA SER A 155 6.51 12.45 -13.73
C SER A 155 6.68 13.65 -12.78
N GLU A 156 6.51 14.87 -13.32
CA GLU A 156 6.60 16.11 -12.54
C GLU A 156 5.63 16.14 -11.34
N PRO A 157 4.34 15.73 -11.46
CA PRO A 157 3.43 15.74 -10.31
C PRO A 157 3.90 14.84 -9.17
N PHE A 158 4.47 13.67 -9.49
CA PHE A 158 4.95 12.73 -8.46
C PHE A 158 6.25 13.22 -7.83
N THR A 159 7.23 13.61 -8.66
CA THR A 159 8.56 14.04 -8.18
C THR A 159 8.48 15.30 -7.32
N THR A 160 7.68 16.29 -7.72
CA THR A 160 7.44 17.52 -6.95
C THR A 160 6.81 17.20 -5.59
N ARG A 161 5.81 16.31 -5.56
CA ARG A 161 5.13 15.92 -4.34
C ARG A 161 6.03 15.10 -3.41
N LYS A 162 6.77 14.14 -3.97
CA LYS A 162 7.81 13.36 -3.26
C LYS A 162 8.84 14.28 -2.61
N ALA A 163 9.35 15.28 -3.33
CA ALA A 163 10.30 16.23 -2.79
C ALA A 163 9.73 17.01 -1.59
N ARG A 164 8.49 17.52 -1.70
CA ARG A 164 7.82 18.22 -0.59
C ARG A 164 7.64 17.30 0.62
N TYR A 165 7.18 16.06 0.42
CA TYR A 165 6.98 15.08 1.49
C TYR A 165 8.30 14.80 2.24
N LEU A 166 9.39 14.56 1.51
CA LEU A 166 10.69 14.31 2.13
C LEU A 166 11.22 15.50 2.92
N ILE A 167 11.03 16.74 2.43
CA ILE A 167 11.40 17.96 3.15
C ILE A 167 10.61 18.09 4.46
N LEU A 168 9.29 17.88 4.42
CA LEU A 168 8.45 17.94 5.62
C LEU A 168 8.87 16.90 6.65
N HIS A 169 9.11 15.66 6.22
CA HIS A 169 9.54 14.60 7.14
C HIS A 169 10.98 14.79 7.65
N GLN A 170 11.86 15.44 6.88
CA GLN A 170 13.18 15.83 7.37
C GLN A 170 13.07 16.89 8.47
N GLN A 171 12.21 17.91 8.28
CA GLN A 171 11.95 18.95 9.28
C GLN A 171 11.32 18.33 10.54
N LEU A 172 10.33 17.45 10.39
CA LEU A 172 9.73 16.70 11.49
C LEU A 172 10.73 15.84 12.26
N LYS A 173 11.85 15.43 11.69
CA LYS A 173 12.85 14.66 12.42
C LYS A 173 13.60 15.51 13.45
N MET A 174 13.79 16.79 13.13
CA MET A 174 14.65 17.72 13.86
C MET A 174 13.87 18.72 14.72
N GLU A 175 12.57 18.85 14.52
CA GLU A 175 11.73 19.83 15.23
C GLU A 175 11.24 19.29 16.57
N ASP A 176 11.64 19.98 17.63
CA ASP A 176 11.29 19.69 19.02
C ASP A 176 10.14 20.59 19.53
N ASP A 177 9.92 21.75 18.89
CA ASP A 177 8.82 22.64 19.25
C ASP A 177 7.47 22.00 18.87
N LEU A 178 6.61 21.82 19.86
CA LEU A 178 5.35 21.08 19.70
C LEU A 178 4.39 21.74 18.71
N GLU A 179 4.29 23.07 18.73
CA GLU A 179 3.37 23.81 17.85
C GLU A 179 3.84 23.73 16.39
N ARG A 180 5.13 23.96 16.15
CA ARG A 180 5.72 23.81 14.80
C ARG A 180 5.62 22.38 14.30
N ARG A 181 5.87 21.41 15.18
CA ARG A 181 5.78 19.99 14.84
C ARG A 181 4.34 19.60 14.48
N ASP A 182 3.34 20.13 15.18
CA ASP A 182 1.93 19.91 14.85
C ASP A 182 1.57 20.51 13.48
N TYR A 183 2.01 21.74 13.20
CA TYR A 183 1.84 22.37 11.89
C TYR A 183 2.44 21.52 10.75
N LEU A 184 3.68 21.05 10.93
CA LEU A 184 4.36 20.19 9.95
C LEU A 184 3.63 18.86 9.73
N ARG A 185 3.06 18.26 10.79
CA ARG A 185 2.24 17.04 10.68
C ARG A 185 0.96 17.31 9.89
N GLN A 186 0.25 18.38 10.21
CA GLN A 186 -0.96 18.75 9.47
C GLN A 186 -0.66 18.98 7.98
N GLU A 187 0.46 19.62 7.65
CA GLU A 187 0.87 19.81 6.26
C GLU A 187 1.21 18.48 5.57
N ALA A 188 1.93 17.59 6.25
CA ALA A 188 2.25 16.26 5.73
C ALA A 188 0.98 15.43 5.50
N ASP A 189 0.03 15.45 6.43
CA ASP A 189 -1.26 14.77 6.33
C ASP A 189 -2.10 15.32 5.16
N GLN A 190 -2.10 16.64 4.95
CA GLN A 190 -2.77 17.26 3.80
C GLN A 190 -2.13 16.81 2.48
N LEU A 191 -0.80 16.72 2.43
CA LEU A 191 -0.07 16.28 1.25
C LEU A 191 -0.30 14.79 0.94
N GLU A 192 -0.34 13.93 1.96
CA GLU A 192 -0.66 12.51 1.83
C GLU A 192 -2.09 12.30 1.31
N ASN A 193 -3.04 13.07 1.83
CA ASN A 193 -4.45 12.99 1.44
C ASN A 193 -4.79 13.72 0.12
N ALA A 194 -3.85 14.49 -0.44
CA ALA A 194 -4.00 15.10 -1.76
C ALA A 194 -3.87 14.05 -2.87
N ILE A 195 -4.92 13.27 -3.11
CA ILE A 195 -4.88 12.08 -3.98
C ILE A 195 -5.13 12.35 -5.49
N LYS A 196 -5.13 13.63 -5.92
CA LYS A 196 -5.29 13.99 -7.34
C LYS A 196 -3.92 14.16 -8.00
N PHE A 197 -3.72 13.50 -9.16
CA PHE A 197 -2.49 13.45 -9.94
C PHE A 197 -2.76 13.67 -11.43
#